data_AF-A0AAJ8M1N1-F1
#
_entry.id   AF-A0AAJ8M1N1-F1
#
_cell.length_a   1.000
_cell.length_b   1.000
_cell.length_c   1.000
_cell.angle_alpha   90.00
_cell.angle_beta   90.00
_cell.angle_gamma   90.00
#
_symmetry.space_group_name_H-M   'P 1'
#
loop_
_entity.id
_entity.type
_entity.pdbx_description
1 polymer ?
#
loop_
_entity_poly.entity_id
_entity_poly.type
_entity_poly.pdbx_seq_one_letter_code
_entity_poly.pdbx_strand_id
1 'polypeptide(L)'
;MSGHKITSKIPFTISFLLLPLCPANMRKGAGIVGLSRQSATTSSYSSLSNSLTSSQLDNLNASLTSFREALVKFASKHRADIRKDPAFRHKFQKMCAAIGVDPLAVGPGNGGSSRGWWSEVLGIGEWEYELAVQVVDVCVSTRHENGGVIEVNDLIRRVGRLRSGGLSHLPLSGEAKSYTRLEDDGQITSQDILRVLKLLHPLHAGYTVHHPTSSSTYIRTIPRSLDTDQSTLLAIAATTGGRLHPRIVKAQTGWADTRIKTAMEGCVMREGLGWVDKQGEGAVVWIIAAVNFAEG
;
A
#
# COMPACT_ATOMS: atom_id res chain seq x y z
N MET A 1 -50.50 11.35 -4.39
CA MET A 1 -50.30 11.79 -5.79
C MET A 1 -49.10 11.02 -6.35
N SER A 2 -49.39 10.02 -7.18
CA SER A 2 -48.45 9.20 -7.96
C SER A 2 -47.59 10.11 -8.85
N GLY A 3 -46.28 9.99 -9.04
CA GLY A 3 -45.42 8.81 -9.14
C GLY A 3 -45.03 8.63 -10.61
N HIS A 4 -43.75 8.83 -10.99
CA HIS A 4 -43.04 8.06 -12.03
C HIS A 4 -41.59 8.57 -12.28
N LYS A 5 -40.66 7.61 -12.35
CA LYS A 5 -39.31 7.69 -12.93
C LYS A 5 -39.39 8.06 -14.43
N ILE A 6 -38.24 8.42 -15.04
CA ILE A 6 -37.74 7.96 -16.38
C ILE A 6 -36.65 8.95 -16.87
N THR A 7 -35.37 8.58 -16.77
CA THR A 7 -34.43 8.04 -17.79
C THR A 7 -33.71 9.05 -18.68
N SER A 8 -32.40 8.84 -18.75
CA SER A 8 -31.43 9.28 -19.77
C SER A 8 -31.88 9.14 -21.22
N LYS A 9 -31.38 10.03 -22.10
CA LYS A 9 -30.90 9.70 -23.46
C LYS A 9 -30.19 10.91 -24.12
N ILE A 10 -28.93 10.69 -24.50
CA ILE A 10 -28.12 11.39 -25.52
C ILE A 10 -28.72 10.98 -26.90
N PRO A 11 -28.78 11.78 -28.01
CA PRO A 11 -27.59 12.20 -28.76
C PRO A 11 -27.64 13.47 -29.65
N PHE A 12 -26.43 13.83 -30.11
CA PHE A 12 -26.01 14.45 -31.38
C PHE A 12 -27.09 15.03 -32.32
N THR A 13 -26.87 16.27 -32.76
CA THR A 13 -26.62 16.69 -34.17
C THR A 13 -27.05 18.16 -34.32
N ILE A 14 -26.11 19.10 -34.53
CA ILE A 14 -26.44 20.39 -35.16
C ILE A 14 -25.34 20.71 -36.17
N SER A 15 -25.63 20.37 -37.43
CA SER A 15 -25.07 21.03 -38.59
C SER A 15 -26.06 22.12 -38.98
N PHE A 16 -25.68 23.40 -38.88
CA PHE A 16 -26.40 24.49 -39.52
C PHE A 16 -25.40 25.49 -40.09
N LEU A 17 -25.23 25.38 -41.41
CA LEU A 17 -24.69 26.41 -42.27
C LEU A 17 -25.78 27.50 -42.40
N LEU A 18 -25.50 28.75 -42.04
CA LEU A 18 -25.99 29.91 -42.79
C LEU A 18 -25.18 31.18 -42.48
N LEU A 19 -24.81 31.86 -43.56
CA LEU A 19 -23.91 33.00 -43.67
C LEU A 19 -24.36 34.27 -42.94
N PRO A 20 -23.43 35.16 -42.52
CA PRO A 20 -23.74 36.54 -42.20
C PRO A 20 -23.83 37.40 -43.47
N LEU A 21 -24.90 38.17 -43.58
CA LEU A 21 -25.12 39.19 -44.61
C LEU A 21 -24.25 40.43 -44.30
N CYS A 22 -23.41 40.83 -45.26
CA CYS A 22 -22.72 42.13 -45.27
C CYS A 22 -23.61 43.21 -45.93
N PRO A 23 -23.63 44.45 -45.41
CA PRO A 23 -23.75 45.64 -46.24
C PRO A 23 -22.36 46.26 -46.47
N ALA A 24 -22.02 46.47 -47.74
CA ALA A 24 -20.81 47.13 -48.17
C ALA A 24 -20.86 48.64 -47.86
N ASN A 25 -19.93 49.12 -47.05
CA ASN A 25 -19.49 50.51 -47.10
C ASN A 25 -17.98 50.58 -46.87
N MET A 26 -17.22 50.51 -47.97
CA MET A 26 -15.77 50.63 -47.99
C MET A 26 -15.36 52.09 -47.73
N ARG A 27 -15.06 52.40 -46.47
CA ARG A 27 -14.04 53.41 -46.13
C ARG A 27 -12.69 52.70 -45.99
N LYS A 28 -11.71 53.25 -46.68
CA LYS A 28 -10.42 52.67 -47.08
C LYS A 28 -9.53 52.25 -45.89
N GLY A 29 -8.93 51.05 -45.98
CA GLY A 29 -7.51 50.85 -45.61
C GLY A 29 -7.12 50.31 -44.22
N ALA A 30 -8.04 49.77 -43.40
CA ALA A 30 -7.70 49.37 -42.01
C ALA A 30 -8.00 47.89 -41.63
N GLY A 31 -8.09 46.98 -42.60
CA GLY A 31 -8.52 45.58 -42.33
C GLY A 31 -7.43 44.51 -42.36
N ILE A 32 -6.47 44.59 -43.30
CA ILE A 32 -5.52 43.49 -43.56
C ILE A 32 -4.20 43.68 -42.79
N VAL A 33 -3.75 44.93 -42.65
CA VAL A 33 -2.53 45.27 -41.88
C VAL A 33 -2.76 45.07 -40.38
N GLY A 34 -3.97 45.33 -39.88
CA GLY A 34 -4.36 45.05 -38.49
C GLY A 34 -4.38 43.56 -38.17
N LEU A 35 -4.93 42.74 -39.08
CA LEU A 35 -4.98 41.28 -38.93
C LEU A 35 -3.60 40.63 -39.04
N SER A 36 -2.75 41.10 -39.98
CA SER A 36 -1.36 40.68 -40.10
C SER A 36 -0.54 41.08 -38.87
N ARG A 37 -0.69 42.32 -38.39
CA ARG A 37 -0.06 42.80 -37.15
C ARG A 37 -0.54 42.00 -35.94
N GLN A 38 -1.82 41.65 -35.87
CA GLN A 38 -2.38 40.84 -34.79
C GLN A 38 -1.83 39.40 -34.85
N SER A 39 -1.77 38.78 -36.04
CA SER A 39 -1.16 37.46 -36.25
C SER A 39 0.33 37.42 -35.89
N ALA A 40 1.10 38.44 -36.33
CA ALA A 40 2.50 38.60 -35.98
C ALA A 40 2.68 38.83 -34.47
N THR A 41 1.83 39.64 -33.84
CA THR A 41 1.86 39.90 -32.40
C THR A 41 1.54 38.63 -31.60
N THR A 42 0.53 37.85 -31.99
CA THR A 42 0.19 36.56 -31.37
C THR A 42 1.34 35.55 -31.50
N SER A 43 2.02 35.52 -32.65
CA SER A 43 3.19 34.63 -32.87
C SER A 43 4.42 35.05 -32.04
N SER A 44 4.64 36.34 -31.87
CA SER A 44 5.67 36.88 -30.98
C SER A 44 5.34 36.62 -29.50
N TYR A 45 4.07 36.74 -29.11
CA TYR A 45 3.65 36.39 -27.74
C TYR A 45 3.76 34.90 -27.46
N SER A 46 3.40 34.04 -28.43
CA SER A 46 3.50 32.58 -28.25
C SER A 46 4.94 32.10 -28.18
N SER A 47 5.84 32.66 -29.00
CA SER A 47 7.28 32.36 -28.92
C SER A 47 7.89 32.84 -27.60
N LEU A 48 7.54 34.04 -27.14
CA LEU A 48 7.98 34.55 -25.83
C LEU A 48 7.44 33.71 -24.67
N SER A 49 6.17 33.32 -24.72
CA SER A 49 5.58 32.45 -23.68
C SER A 49 6.24 31.07 -23.65
N ASN A 50 6.55 30.50 -24.83
CA ASN A 50 7.24 29.22 -24.92
C ASN A 50 8.68 29.32 -24.39
N SER A 51 9.41 30.40 -24.71
CA SER A 51 10.76 30.67 -24.20
C SER A 51 10.77 30.87 -22.68
N LEU A 52 9.82 31.64 -22.16
CA LEU A 52 9.67 31.84 -20.72
C LEU A 52 9.33 30.54 -19.99
N THR A 53 8.41 29.75 -20.55
CA THR A 53 8.04 28.43 -20.00
C THR A 53 9.23 27.48 -20.02
N SER A 54 10.01 27.45 -21.10
CA SER A 54 11.23 26.64 -21.19
C SER A 54 12.24 27.07 -20.12
N SER A 55 12.48 28.37 -19.98
CA SER A 55 13.42 28.89 -18.98
C SER A 55 12.98 28.57 -17.55
N GLN A 56 11.67 28.61 -17.27
CA GLN A 56 11.10 28.21 -15.98
C GLN A 56 11.28 26.71 -15.72
N LEU A 57 11.08 25.87 -16.74
CA LEU A 57 11.30 24.43 -16.65
C LEU A 57 12.78 24.11 -16.42
N ASP A 58 13.70 24.80 -17.08
CA ASP A 58 15.14 24.62 -16.91
C ASP A 58 15.60 25.00 -15.49
N ASN A 59 15.12 26.15 -14.98
CA ASN A 59 15.39 26.58 -13.61
C ASN A 59 14.83 25.60 -12.56
N LEU A 60 13.63 25.06 -12.81
CA LEU A 60 13.01 24.06 -11.94
C LEU A 60 13.80 22.74 -11.98
N ASN A 61 14.23 22.29 -13.16
CA ASN A 61 15.06 21.10 -13.32
C ASN A 61 16.41 21.23 -12.62
N ALA A 62 17.07 22.39 -12.73
CA ALA A 62 18.31 22.68 -12.01
C ALA A 62 18.10 22.64 -10.48
N SER A 63 17.01 23.24 -9.99
CA SER A 63 16.64 23.26 -8.57
C SER A 63 16.34 21.84 -8.04
N LEU A 64 15.60 21.03 -8.81
CA LEU A 64 15.33 19.63 -8.46
C LEU A 64 16.62 18.79 -8.45
N THR A 65 17.55 19.04 -9.35
CA THR A 65 18.83 18.32 -9.42
C THR A 65 19.71 18.65 -8.21
N SER A 66 19.87 19.94 -7.88
CA SER A 66 20.59 20.39 -6.68
C SER A 66 19.96 19.79 -5.40
N PHE A 67 18.63 19.79 -5.32
CA PHE A 67 17.93 19.18 -4.20
C PHE A 67 18.15 17.65 -4.12
N ARG A 68 18.12 16.96 -5.26
CA ARG A 68 18.39 15.52 -5.33
C ARG A 68 19.79 15.19 -4.80
N GLU A 69 20.81 15.92 -5.25
CA GLU A 69 22.18 15.75 -4.78
C GLU A 69 22.33 16.02 -3.27
N ALA A 70 21.66 17.05 -2.77
CA ALA A 70 21.65 17.36 -1.34
C ALA A 70 21.00 16.22 -0.53
N LEU A 71 19.91 15.64 -1.02
CA LEU A 71 19.23 14.52 -0.39
C LEU A 71 20.11 13.25 -0.42
N VAL A 72 20.81 12.98 -1.52
CA VAL A 72 21.80 11.89 -1.61
C VAL A 72 22.92 12.04 -0.57
N LYS A 73 23.50 13.23 -0.49
CA LYS A 73 24.55 13.54 0.50
C LYS A 73 24.02 13.42 1.93
N PHE A 74 22.78 13.86 2.18
CA PHE A 74 22.15 13.73 3.49
C PHE A 74 21.91 12.27 3.88
N ALA A 75 21.34 11.48 2.97
CA ALA A 75 21.01 10.09 3.20
C ALA A 75 22.25 9.20 3.40
N SER A 76 23.31 9.43 2.62
CA SER A 76 24.59 8.71 2.80
C SER A 76 25.24 9.03 4.14
N LYS A 77 25.22 10.30 4.58
CA LYS A 77 25.76 10.72 5.87
C LYS A 77 24.97 10.16 7.07
N HIS A 78 23.65 10.08 6.94
CA HIS A 78 22.74 9.69 8.03
C HIS A 78 22.16 8.28 7.85
N ARG A 79 22.82 7.39 7.09
CA ARG A 79 22.32 6.04 6.78
C ARG A 79 22.02 5.22 8.04
N ALA A 80 22.93 5.23 9.02
CA ALA A 80 22.75 4.53 10.28
C ALA A 80 21.59 5.10 11.10
N ASP A 81 21.45 6.43 11.13
CA ASP A 81 20.38 7.11 11.84
C ASP A 81 19.00 6.78 11.24
N ILE A 82 18.89 6.75 9.90
CA ILE A 82 17.67 6.34 9.17
C ILE A 82 17.31 4.88 9.49
N ARG A 83 18.33 4.02 9.67
CA ARG A 83 18.10 2.63 10.04
C ARG A 83 17.67 2.50 11.50
N LYS A 84 18.30 3.23 12.42
CA LYS A 84 18.08 3.03 13.86
C LYS A 84 16.80 3.68 14.39
N ASP A 85 16.47 4.89 13.96
CA ASP A 85 15.32 5.66 14.46
C ASP A 85 14.13 5.61 13.48
N PRO A 86 13.01 4.95 13.85
CA PRO A 86 11.81 4.92 13.02
C PRO A 86 11.17 6.29 12.77
N ALA A 87 11.23 7.20 13.75
CA ALA A 87 10.63 8.52 13.61
C ALA A 87 11.41 9.36 12.58
N PHE A 88 12.74 9.28 12.62
CA PHE A 88 13.59 9.90 11.62
C PHE A 88 13.42 9.26 10.24
N ARG A 89 13.36 7.93 10.17
CA ARG A 89 13.05 7.18 8.92
C ARG A 89 11.77 7.67 8.27
N HIS A 90 10.69 7.79 9.05
CA HIS A 90 9.39 8.26 8.56
C HIS A 90 9.45 9.70 8.03
N LYS A 91 10.12 10.61 8.75
CA LYS A 91 10.29 12.00 8.30
C LYS A 91 11.07 12.10 6.99
N PHE A 92 12.16 11.34 6.88
CA PHE A 92 12.96 11.27 5.66
C PHE A 92 12.13 10.76 4.47
N GLN A 93 11.32 9.73 4.68
CA GLN A 93 10.46 9.17 3.64
C GLN A 93 9.33 10.12 3.23
N LYS A 94 8.74 10.84 4.19
CA LYS A 94 7.73 11.88 3.90
C LYS A 94 8.31 13.00 3.03
N MET A 95 9.57 13.39 3.28
CA MET A 95 10.30 14.36 2.47
C MET A 95 10.51 13.84 1.03
N CYS A 96 10.92 12.57 0.88
CA CYS A 96 11.06 11.95 -0.44
C CYS A 96 9.71 11.94 -1.19
N ALA A 97 8.65 11.48 -0.53
CA ALA A 97 7.31 11.37 -1.12
C ALA A 97 6.73 12.72 -1.57
N ALA A 98 7.00 13.81 -0.83
CA ALA A 98 6.55 15.16 -1.19
C ALA A 98 7.08 15.64 -2.55
N ILE A 99 8.19 15.07 -3.02
CA ILE A 99 8.87 15.45 -4.26
C ILE A 99 8.51 14.46 -5.39
N GLY A 100 7.64 13.48 -5.10
CA GLY A 100 7.33 12.38 -6.01
C GLY A 100 8.46 11.38 -6.12
N VAL A 101 9.40 11.39 -5.17
CA VAL A 101 10.48 10.42 -5.06
C VAL A 101 10.04 9.33 -4.09
N ASP A 102 10.05 8.09 -4.57
CA ASP A 102 9.81 6.93 -3.73
C ASP A 102 11.15 6.22 -3.49
N PRO A 103 11.73 6.27 -2.27
CA PRO A 103 13.02 5.65 -2.00
C PRO A 103 13.01 4.11 -2.15
N LEU A 104 11.82 3.53 -2.38
CA LEU A 104 11.54 2.10 -2.36
C LEU A 104 11.01 1.58 -3.69
N ALA A 105 10.85 2.46 -4.69
CA ALA A 105 10.38 2.09 -6.00
C ALA A 105 11.49 1.43 -6.83
N VAL A 106 11.99 0.31 -6.35
CA VAL A 106 12.95 -0.49 -7.07
C VAL A 106 12.20 -1.57 -7.83
N GLY A 107 12.11 -1.37 -9.12
CA GLY A 107 11.57 -2.38 -10.01
C GLY A 107 11.59 -1.87 -11.44
N PRO A 108 11.62 -2.78 -12.44
CA PRO A 108 11.38 -2.44 -13.83
C PRO A 108 9.89 -2.10 -14.00
N GLY A 109 9.49 -0.94 -13.50
CA GLY A 109 8.17 -0.37 -13.69
C GLY A 109 8.16 0.41 -15.00
N ASN A 110 7.27 0.01 -15.90
CA ASN A 110 7.01 0.68 -17.17
C ASN A 110 6.71 2.19 -16.94
N GLY A 111 7.65 3.06 -17.33
CA GLY A 111 7.45 4.51 -17.41
C GLY A 111 7.87 5.33 -16.18
N GLY A 112 9.09 5.87 -16.22
CA GLY A 112 9.55 6.95 -15.34
C GLY A 112 10.98 6.76 -14.84
N SER A 113 11.95 7.42 -15.48
CA SER A 113 13.41 7.31 -15.24
C SER A 113 13.90 7.66 -13.83
N SER A 114 13.02 8.13 -12.93
CA SER A 114 13.36 8.59 -11.58
C SER A 114 12.99 7.63 -10.46
N ARG A 115 12.30 6.51 -10.73
CA ARG A 115 11.82 5.59 -9.68
C ARG A 115 12.90 4.66 -9.13
N GLY A 116 13.81 4.14 -9.97
CA GLY A 116 14.83 3.16 -9.56
C GLY A 116 16.17 3.74 -9.08
N TRP A 117 16.44 5.01 -9.34
CA TRP A 117 17.74 5.64 -9.07
C TRP A 117 18.08 5.72 -7.57
N TRP A 118 17.07 5.86 -6.71
CA TRP A 118 17.27 6.13 -5.29
C TRP A 118 17.71 4.92 -4.47
N SER A 119 17.29 3.71 -4.83
CA SER A 119 17.80 2.53 -4.13
C SER A 119 19.24 2.21 -4.51
N GLU A 120 19.61 2.45 -5.77
CA GLU A 120 20.97 2.27 -6.24
C GLU A 120 21.92 3.31 -5.61
N VAL A 121 21.47 4.56 -5.49
CA VAL A 121 22.31 5.66 -4.96
C VAL A 121 22.33 5.77 -3.45
N LEU A 122 21.23 5.45 -2.75
CA LEU A 122 21.16 5.58 -1.29
C LEU A 122 21.50 4.27 -0.56
N GLY A 123 21.44 3.13 -1.26
CA GLY A 123 21.50 1.80 -0.67
C GLY A 123 20.40 1.54 0.37
N ILE A 124 19.43 2.46 0.54
CA ILE A 124 18.44 2.40 1.62
C ILE A 124 17.60 1.14 1.46
N GLY A 125 17.26 0.78 0.21
CA GLY A 125 16.51 -0.43 -0.14
C GLY A 125 17.08 -1.75 0.40
N GLU A 126 18.39 -1.83 0.69
CA GLU A 126 19.02 -3.05 1.23
C GLU A 126 18.35 -3.53 2.53
N TRP A 127 18.02 -2.60 3.43
CA TRP A 127 17.36 -2.94 4.69
C TRP A 127 15.90 -3.36 4.47
N GLU A 128 15.17 -2.69 3.56
CA GLU A 128 13.80 -3.12 3.25
C GLU A 128 13.76 -4.47 2.52
N TYR A 129 14.76 -4.79 1.69
CA TYR A 129 14.88 -6.13 1.10
C TYR A 129 15.17 -7.20 2.13
N GLU A 130 16.08 -6.94 3.06
CA GLU A 130 16.36 -7.83 4.18
C GLU A 130 15.09 -8.07 5.01
N LEU A 131 14.39 -6.99 5.37
CA LEU A 131 13.11 -7.08 6.09
C LEU A 131 12.06 -7.84 5.27
N ALA A 132 12.04 -7.67 3.95
CA ALA A 132 11.12 -8.40 3.07
C ALA A 132 11.34 -9.90 3.10
N VAL A 133 12.60 -10.35 3.05
CA VAL A 133 12.93 -11.78 3.18
C VAL A 133 12.51 -12.31 4.55
N GLN A 134 12.77 -11.57 5.63
CA GLN A 134 12.38 -11.96 6.99
C GLN A 134 10.85 -12.05 7.14
N VAL A 135 10.10 -11.10 6.58
CA VAL A 135 8.63 -11.13 6.56
C VAL A 135 8.12 -12.34 5.80
N VAL A 136 8.69 -12.64 4.63
CA VAL A 136 8.32 -13.83 3.83
C VAL A 136 8.58 -15.10 4.64
N ASP A 137 9.72 -15.22 5.31
CA ASP A 137 10.08 -16.39 6.11
C ASP A 137 9.10 -16.64 7.28
N VAL A 138 8.75 -15.59 8.04
CA VAL A 138 7.71 -15.70 9.08
C VAL A 138 6.35 -16.10 8.48
N CYS A 139 5.97 -15.47 7.37
CA CYS A 139 4.70 -15.76 6.71
C CYS A 139 4.62 -17.20 6.19
N VAL A 140 5.72 -17.76 5.69
CA VAL A 140 5.78 -19.15 5.21
C VAL A 140 5.81 -20.14 6.37
N SER A 141 6.66 -19.91 7.37
CA SER A 141 6.81 -20.80 8.53
C SER A 141 5.52 -20.91 9.35
N THR A 142 4.81 -19.80 9.55
CA THR A 142 3.57 -19.77 10.36
C THR A 142 2.30 -20.18 9.60
N ARG A 143 2.38 -20.34 8.27
CA ARG A 143 1.20 -20.61 7.41
C ARG A 143 0.42 -21.85 7.85
N HIS A 144 1.10 -22.89 8.30
CA HIS A 144 0.47 -24.14 8.71
C HIS A 144 -0.29 -24.01 10.05
N GLU A 145 0.10 -23.05 10.90
CA GLU A 145 -0.53 -22.82 12.20
C GLU A 145 -1.75 -21.89 12.07
N ASN A 146 -1.62 -20.82 11.27
CA ASN A 146 -2.57 -19.72 11.23
C ASN A 146 -3.42 -19.64 9.94
N GLY A 147 -3.28 -20.60 9.03
CA GLY A 147 -4.02 -20.62 7.75
C GLY A 147 -3.59 -19.52 6.77
N GLY A 148 -2.41 -18.92 6.99
CA GLY A 148 -1.87 -17.85 6.15
C GLY A 148 -2.42 -16.46 6.47
N VAL A 149 -2.99 -16.24 7.66
CA VAL A 149 -3.39 -14.92 8.17
C VAL A 149 -2.63 -14.61 9.45
N ILE A 150 -2.02 -13.43 9.53
CA ILE A 150 -1.22 -13.01 10.69
C ILE A 150 -1.49 -11.54 11.03
N GLU A 151 -1.60 -11.20 12.31
CA GLU A 151 -1.69 -9.81 12.75
C GLU A 151 -0.35 -9.08 12.55
N VAL A 152 -0.37 -7.81 12.13
CA VAL A 152 0.86 -7.02 11.91
C VAL A 152 1.72 -6.94 13.17
N ASN A 153 1.11 -6.77 14.35
CA ASN A 153 1.85 -6.71 15.61
C ASN A 153 2.53 -8.05 15.91
N ASP A 154 1.84 -9.17 15.69
CA ASP A 154 2.43 -10.50 15.84
C ASP A 154 3.57 -10.75 14.86
N LEU A 155 3.41 -10.33 13.60
CA LEU A 155 4.46 -10.38 12.59
C LEU A 155 5.70 -9.59 13.02
N ILE A 156 5.54 -8.36 13.52
CA ILE A 156 6.65 -7.54 14.04
C ILE A 156 7.37 -8.25 15.18
N ARG A 157 6.62 -8.82 16.14
CA ARG A 157 7.21 -9.59 17.26
C ARG A 157 8.01 -10.79 16.76
N ARG A 158 7.46 -11.57 15.81
CA ARG A 158 8.13 -12.76 15.26
C ARG A 158 9.38 -12.39 14.46
N VAL A 159 9.32 -11.36 13.63
CA VAL A 159 10.49 -10.84 12.91
C VAL A 159 11.55 -10.32 13.89
N GLY A 160 11.15 -9.58 14.93
CA GLY A 160 12.07 -9.13 15.98
C GLY A 160 12.75 -10.28 16.73
N ARG A 161 12.04 -11.39 16.94
CA ARG A 161 12.60 -12.63 17.51
C ARG A 161 13.61 -13.29 16.57
N LEU A 162 13.32 -13.35 15.26
CA LEU A 162 14.25 -13.88 14.26
C LEU A 162 15.55 -13.08 14.25
N ARG A 163 15.46 -11.75 14.29
CA ARG A 163 16.64 -10.86 14.23
C ARG A 163 17.45 -10.84 15.53
N SER A 164 16.78 -10.95 16.69
CA SER A 164 17.43 -11.07 18.00
C SER A 164 18.16 -12.41 18.22
N GLY A 165 18.19 -13.31 17.23
CA GLY A 165 19.02 -14.52 17.26
C GLY A 165 18.43 -15.68 18.07
N GLY A 166 17.12 -15.95 17.95
CA GLY A 166 16.54 -17.29 18.16
C GLY A 166 16.85 -18.00 19.48
N LEU A 167 17.22 -17.29 20.55
CA LEU A 167 17.51 -17.88 21.86
C LEU A 167 16.33 -17.69 22.81
N SER A 168 15.24 -18.39 22.52
CA SER A 168 14.32 -18.90 23.54
C SER A 168 13.37 -19.91 22.89
N HIS A 169 13.78 -21.17 22.96
CA HIS A 169 12.94 -22.36 22.91
C HIS A 169 12.38 -22.82 21.53
N LEU A 170 13.18 -23.55 20.75
CA LEU A 170 12.78 -24.86 20.21
C LEU A 170 14.02 -25.63 19.68
N PRO A 171 14.21 -26.92 20.02
CA PRO A 171 15.18 -27.77 19.35
C PRO A 171 14.54 -28.38 18.10
N LEU A 172 15.21 -28.34 16.95
CA LEU A 172 15.34 -29.50 16.05
C LEU A 172 16.13 -29.08 14.79
N SER A 173 17.30 -29.71 14.64
CA SER A 173 17.87 -30.22 13.39
C SER A 173 17.62 -29.47 12.08
N GLY A 174 18.68 -28.86 11.55
CA GLY A 174 18.82 -28.52 10.13
C GLY A 174 19.42 -27.13 9.93
N GLU A 175 20.72 -27.10 9.65
CA GLU A 175 21.51 -25.94 9.19
C GLU A 175 20.93 -24.56 9.56
N ALA A 176 21.32 -24.07 10.74
CA ALA A 176 21.12 -22.69 11.11
C ALA A 176 21.90 -21.79 10.12
N LYS A 177 21.22 -21.28 9.09
CA LYS A 177 21.67 -20.10 8.37
C LYS A 177 21.65 -18.95 9.37
N SER A 178 22.78 -18.75 10.03
CA SER A 178 23.05 -17.56 10.83
C SER A 178 22.99 -16.37 9.87
N TYR A 179 21.83 -15.76 9.70
CA TYR A 179 21.77 -14.39 9.22
C TYR A 179 22.65 -13.57 10.18
N THR A 180 23.68 -12.97 9.62
CA THR A 180 24.74 -12.22 10.30
C THR A 180 24.13 -11.31 11.36
N ARG A 181 24.61 -11.39 12.62
CA ARG A 181 24.33 -10.38 13.64
C ARG A 181 24.76 -9.03 13.09
N LEU A 182 23.80 -8.24 12.60
CA LEU A 182 24.02 -6.83 12.35
C LEU A 182 23.74 -6.13 13.68
N GLU A 183 24.76 -5.53 14.26
CA GLU A 183 24.73 -4.78 15.54
C GLU A 183 23.85 -3.50 15.49
N ASP A 184 23.00 -3.38 14.47
CA ASP A 184 22.22 -2.19 14.11
C ASP A 184 20.77 -2.56 13.79
N ASP A 185 20.16 -3.32 14.69
CA ASP A 185 18.81 -3.86 14.54
C ASP A 185 17.76 -2.78 14.83
N GLY A 186 17.65 -1.84 13.88
CA GLY A 186 16.70 -0.74 13.95
C GLY A 186 15.28 -1.21 14.23
N GLN A 187 14.55 -0.47 15.06
CA GLN A 187 13.19 -0.84 15.46
C GLN A 187 12.26 -0.95 14.23
N ILE A 188 11.50 -2.04 14.17
CA ILE A 188 10.55 -2.31 13.09
C ILE A 188 9.19 -1.75 13.49
N THR A 189 8.56 -1.01 12.57
CA THR A 189 7.21 -0.47 12.77
C THR A 189 6.22 -1.09 11.79
N SER A 190 4.93 -0.96 12.09
CA SER A 190 3.84 -1.42 11.21
C SER A 190 3.89 -0.77 9.82
N GLN A 191 4.40 0.46 9.72
CA GLN A 191 4.57 1.13 8.43
C GLN A 191 5.66 0.49 7.58
N ASP A 192 6.74 0.01 8.21
CA ASP A 192 7.82 -0.69 7.49
C ASP A 192 7.32 -2.02 6.93
N ILE A 193 6.49 -2.73 7.69
CA ILE A 193 5.82 -3.95 7.21
C ILE A 193 4.92 -3.66 6.01
N LEU A 194 4.02 -2.68 6.12
CA LEU A 194 3.10 -2.34 5.02
C LEU A 194 3.84 -1.93 3.74
N ARG A 195 5.01 -1.29 3.91
CA ARG A 195 5.89 -0.93 2.80
C ARG A 195 6.56 -2.14 2.18
N VAL A 196 7.08 -3.04 2.98
CA VAL A 196 7.62 -4.33 2.51
C VAL A 196 6.58 -5.11 1.72
N LEU A 197 5.31 -5.11 2.14
CA LEU A 197 4.24 -5.74 1.36
C LEU A 197 4.04 -5.10 -0.01
N LYS A 198 4.19 -3.78 -0.13
CA LYS A 198 4.18 -3.09 -1.45
C LYS A 198 5.37 -3.50 -2.32
N LEU A 199 6.54 -3.69 -1.70
CA LEU A 199 7.73 -4.19 -2.39
C LEU A 199 7.54 -5.63 -2.90
N LEU A 200 6.82 -6.46 -2.15
CA LEU A 200 6.49 -7.85 -2.53
C LEU A 200 5.34 -7.95 -3.55
N HIS A 201 4.56 -6.88 -3.76
CA HIS A 201 3.40 -6.89 -4.67
C HIS A 201 3.73 -7.34 -6.11
N PRO A 202 4.82 -6.89 -6.76
CA PRO A 202 5.18 -7.34 -8.12
C PRO A 202 5.47 -8.83 -8.25
N LEU A 203 5.77 -9.53 -7.14
CA LEU A 203 5.98 -10.98 -7.15
C LEU A 203 4.67 -11.77 -7.26
N HIS A 204 3.51 -11.10 -7.16
CA HIS A 204 2.19 -11.72 -7.18
C HIS A 204 2.03 -12.87 -6.17
N ALA A 205 2.75 -12.80 -5.04
CA ALA A 205 2.80 -13.84 -4.03
C ALA A 205 1.53 -13.94 -3.14
N GLY A 206 0.49 -13.17 -3.45
CA GLY A 206 -0.82 -13.24 -2.76
C GLY A 206 -0.87 -12.52 -1.42
N TYR A 207 0.03 -11.56 -1.16
CA TYR A 207 -0.02 -10.73 0.04
C TYR A 207 -1.13 -9.69 -0.04
N THR A 208 -2.10 -9.76 0.87
CA THR A 208 -3.18 -8.78 0.99
C THR A 208 -3.31 -8.27 2.43
N VAL A 209 -3.63 -6.98 2.58
CA VAL A 209 -3.84 -6.36 3.89
C VAL A 209 -5.34 -6.29 4.17
N HIS A 210 -5.74 -6.73 5.37
CA HIS A 210 -7.11 -6.72 5.84
C HIS A 210 -7.21 -5.88 7.13
N HIS A 211 -8.19 -4.99 7.18
CA HIS A 211 -8.48 -4.14 8.34
C HIS A 211 -9.88 -4.46 8.89
N PRO A 212 -10.04 -5.60 9.59
CA PRO A 212 -11.34 -6.00 10.16
C PRO A 212 -11.80 -5.06 11.29
N THR A 213 -10.88 -4.35 11.94
CA THR A 213 -11.16 -3.37 13.00
C THR A 213 -10.24 -2.18 12.83
N SER A 214 -10.62 -1.01 13.36
CA SER A 214 -9.79 0.22 13.30
C SER A 214 -8.43 0.07 14.00
N SER A 215 -8.36 -0.78 15.03
CA SER A 215 -7.16 -1.01 15.83
C SER A 215 -6.26 -2.14 15.32
N SER A 216 -6.78 -3.06 14.50
CA SER A 216 -6.11 -4.31 14.16
C SER A 216 -5.92 -4.44 12.66
N THR A 217 -4.68 -4.66 12.25
CA THR A 217 -4.33 -4.90 10.84
C THR A 217 -3.83 -6.33 10.70
N TYR A 218 -4.39 -7.05 9.75
CA TYR A 218 -4.03 -8.43 9.43
C TYR A 218 -3.44 -8.50 8.02
N ILE A 219 -2.49 -9.40 7.84
CA ILE A 219 -1.86 -9.70 6.56
C ILE A 219 -2.24 -11.11 6.20
N ARG A 220 -2.80 -11.27 5.01
CA ARG A 220 -3.02 -12.57 4.39
C ARG A 220 -1.92 -12.85 3.39
N THR A 221 -1.44 -14.08 3.36
CA THR A 221 -0.26 -14.52 2.61
C THR A 221 -0.61 -15.54 1.54
N ILE A 222 -1.90 -15.79 1.32
CA ILE A 222 -2.42 -16.77 0.39
C ILE A 222 -3.33 -16.07 -0.64
N PRO A 223 -3.28 -16.45 -1.94
CA PRO A 223 -3.99 -15.74 -3.00
C PRO A 223 -5.53 -15.77 -2.92
N ARG A 224 -6.11 -16.67 -2.12
CA ARG A 224 -7.56 -16.76 -1.94
C ARG A 224 -8.04 -15.58 -1.09
N SER A 225 -9.13 -14.92 -1.48
CA SER A 225 -9.76 -13.85 -0.69
C SER A 225 -10.58 -14.39 0.47
N LEU A 226 -10.75 -13.58 1.54
CA LEU A 226 -11.61 -13.97 2.66
C LEU A 226 -13.05 -13.72 2.22
N ASP A 227 -13.92 -14.69 2.48
CA ASP A 227 -15.35 -14.48 2.29
C ASP A 227 -15.85 -13.42 3.29
N THR A 228 -17.03 -12.85 3.02
CA THR A 228 -17.70 -11.88 3.89
C THR A 228 -17.87 -12.46 5.28
N ASP A 229 -18.33 -13.72 5.36
CA ASP A 229 -18.58 -14.38 6.65
C ASP A 229 -17.29 -14.60 7.43
N GLN A 230 -16.22 -15.01 6.75
CA GLN A 230 -14.90 -15.20 7.35
C GLN A 230 -14.30 -13.88 7.83
N SER A 231 -14.49 -12.80 7.07
CA SER A 231 -14.03 -11.45 7.43
C SER A 231 -14.76 -10.94 8.67
N THR A 232 -16.08 -11.16 8.77
CA THR A 232 -16.86 -10.84 9.97
C THR A 232 -16.40 -11.67 11.16
N LEU A 233 -16.21 -12.98 11.00
CA LEU A 233 -15.73 -13.84 12.09
C LEU A 233 -14.32 -13.45 12.57
N LEU A 234 -13.43 -13.04 11.66
CA LEU A 234 -12.10 -12.52 12.02
C LEU A 234 -12.22 -11.21 12.83
N ALA A 235 -13.15 -10.32 12.48
CA ALA A 235 -13.39 -9.11 13.25
C ALA A 235 -13.92 -9.40 14.66
N ILE A 236 -14.83 -10.36 14.80
CA ILE A 236 -15.33 -10.81 16.11
C ILE A 236 -14.17 -11.41 16.91
N ALA A 237 -13.37 -12.29 16.29
CA ALA A 237 -12.22 -12.93 16.93
C ALA A 237 -11.18 -11.91 17.41
N ALA A 238 -10.94 -10.84 16.66
CA ALA A 238 -10.05 -9.76 17.07
C ALA A 238 -10.50 -9.09 18.37
N THR A 239 -11.81 -9.03 18.64
CA THR A 239 -12.35 -8.45 19.89
C THR A 239 -12.39 -9.44 21.05
N THR A 240 -12.47 -10.74 20.77
CA THR A 240 -12.62 -11.80 21.78
C THR A 240 -11.32 -12.53 22.11
N GLY A 241 -10.17 -12.02 21.63
CA GLY A 241 -8.86 -12.66 21.84
C GLY A 241 -8.72 -13.99 21.10
N GLY A 242 -9.35 -14.12 19.92
CA GLY A 242 -9.29 -15.29 19.06
C GLY A 242 -10.39 -16.33 19.33
N ARG A 243 -11.10 -16.26 20.46
CA ARG A 243 -12.13 -17.25 20.83
C ARG A 243 -13.49 -16.93 20.18
N LEU A 244 -13.99 -17.82 19.34
CA LEU A 244 -15.31 -17.73 18.71
C LEU A 244 -16.29 -18.72 19.34
N HIS A 245 -17.23 -18.19 20.13
CA HIS A 245 -18.35 -18.97 20.67
C HIS A 245 -19.61 -18.74 19.81
N PRO A 246 -20.38 -19.80 19.43
CA PRO A 246 -21.57 -19.64 18.59
C PRO A 246 -22.58 -18.63 19.13
N ARG A 247 -22.78 -18.59 20.45
CA ARG A 247 -23.66 -17.60 21.12
C ARG A 247 -23.19 -16.15 20.92
N ILE A 248 -21.89 -15.88 20.95
CA ILE A 248 -21.33 -14.53 20.75
C ILE A 248 -21.51 -14.12 19.29
N VAL A 249 -21.19 -15.03 18.35
CA VAL A 249 -21.39 -14.80 16.91
C VAL A 249 -22.86 -14.50 16.63
N LYS A 250 -23.79 -15.28 17.19
CA LYS A 250 -25.23 -15.06 17.05
C LYS A 250 -25.67 -13.70 17.58
N ALA A 251 -25.21 -13.32 18.77
CA ALA A 251 -25.56 -12.04 19.38
C ALA A 251 -25.05 -10.83 18.56
N GLN A 252 -23.85 -10.93 17.97
CA GLN A 252 -23.26 -9.83 17.21
C GLN A 252 -23.72 -9.76 15.75
N THR A 253 -24.02 -10.89 15.11
CA THR A 253 -24.35 -10.95 13.67
C THR A 253 -25.84 -11.15 13.38
N GLY A 254 -26.62 -11.69 14.33
CA GLY A 254 -28.00 -12.09 14.11
C GLY A 254 -28.18 -13.28 13.15
N TRP A 255 -27.11 -14.01 12.82
CA TRP A 255 -27.18 -15.13 11.88
C TRP A 255 -27.94 -16.35 12.44
N ALA A 256 -28.56 -17.11 11.53
CA ALA A 256 -29.15 -18.41 11.86
C ALA A 256 -28.08 -19.41 12.32
N ASP A 257 -28.44 -20.32 13.22
CA ASP A 257 -27.49 -21.28 13.82
C ASP A 257 -26.80 -22.16 12.78
N THR A 258 -27.50 -22.51 11.69
CA THR A 258 -26.94 -23.26 10.56
C THR A 258 -25.84 -22.49 9.83
N ARG A 259 -26.03 -21.19 9.56
CA ARG A 259 -25.01 -20.34 8.93
C ARG A 259 -23.80 -20.17 9.84
N ILE A 260 -24.01 -19.98 11.14
CA ILE A 260 -22.92 -19.86 12.12
C ILE A 260 -22.07 -21.13 12.12
N LYS A 261 -22.72 -22.30 12.18
CA LYS A 261 -22.02 -23.59 12.15
C LYS A 261 -21.22 -23.77 10.86
N THR A 262 -21.84 -23.55 9.70
CA THR A 262 -21.17 -23.66 8.39
C THR A 262 -20.01 -22.66 8.25
N ALA A 263 -20.17 -21.42 8.71
CA ALA A 263 -19.14 -20.40 8.63
C ALA A 263 -17.95 -20.75 9.55
N MET A 264 -18.21 -21.18 10.78
CA MET A 264 -17.19 -21.61 11.73
C MET A 264 -16.44 -22.86 11.25
N GLU A 265 -17.17 -23.88 10.74
CA GLU A 265 -16.56 -25.07 10.12
C GLU A 265 -15.75 -24.70 8.87
N GLY A 266 -16.23 -23.75 8.07
CA GLY A 266 -15.50 -23.23 6.92
C GLY A 266 -14.18 -22.55 7.29
N CYS A 267 -14.14 -21.76 8.37
CA CYS A 267 -12.91 -21.15 8.86
C CYS A 267 -11.85 -22.21 9.26
N VAL A 268 -12.28 -23.31 9.89
CA VAL A 268 -11.39 -24.39 10.32
C VAL A 268 -10.96 -25.25 9.13
N MET A 269 -11.92 -25.85 8.43
CA MET A 269 -11.64 -26.94 7.49
C MET A 269 -11.21 -26.46 6.11
N ARG A 270 -11.80 -25.36 5.62
CA ARG A 270 -11.54 -24.87 4.25
C ARG A 270 -10.34 -23.94 4.20
N GLU A 271 -10.21 -23.07 5.21
CA GLU A 271 -9.16 -22.05 5.23
C GLU A 271 -8.02 -22.35 6.23
N GLY A 272 -8.21 -23.26 7.18
CA GLY A 272 -7.19 -23.53 8.21
C GLY A 272 -6.95 -22.37 9.17
N LEU A 273 -7.89 -21.42 9.28
CA LEU A 273 -7.74 -20.20 10.09
C LEU A 273 -7.86 -20.45 11.59
N GLY A 274 -8.45 -21.58 11.97
CA GLY A 274 -8.75 -21.84 13.36
C GLY A 274 -8.86 -23.30 13.74
N TRP A 275 -8.80 -23.53 15.05
CA TRP A 275 -8.76 -24.84 15.68
C TRP A 275 -10.04 -25.06 16.49
N VAL A 276 -10.55 -26.30 16.51
CA VAL A 276 -11.76 -26.63 17.26
C VAL A 276 -11.38 -27.09 18.66
N ASP A 277 -11.97 -26.44 19.65
CA ASP A 277 -11.90 -26.83 21.06
C ASP A 277 -13.22 -27.48 21.49
N LYS A 278 -13.12 -28.71 21.99
CA LYS A 278 -14.24 -29.54 22.46
C LYS A 278 -14.20 -29.79 23.98
N GLN A 279 -13.33 -29.11 24.72
CA GLN A 279 -13.13 -29.36 26.15
C GLN A 279 -14.23 -28.77 27.05
N GLY A 280 -15.19 -28.02 26.49
CA GLY A 280 -16.30 -27.39 27.23
C GLY A 280 -17.70 -27.65 26.66
N GLU A 281 -18.71 -26.96 27.22
CA GLU A 281 -20.09 -27.02 26.73
C GLU A 281 -20.25 -26.31 25.37
N GLY A 282 -20.07 -27.09 24.31
CA GLY A 282 -20.21 -26.65 22.93
C GLY A 282 -18.87 -26.52 22.21
N ALA A 283 -18.87 -26.77 20.90
CA ALA A 283 -17.69 -26.64 20.07
C ALA A 283 -17.34 -25.15 19.90
N VAL A 284 -16.19 -24.75 20.45
CA VAL A 284 -15.63 -23.41 20.29
C VAL A 284 -14.58 -23.46 19.19
N VAL A 285 -14.45 -22.38 18.41
CA VAL A 285 -13.40 -22.25 17.41
C VAL A 285 -12.42 -21.16 17.84
N TRP A 286 -11.14 -21.43 17.76
CA TRP A 286 -10.06 -20.48 18.02
C TRP A 286 -9.45 -20.01 16.71
N ILE A 287 -9.54 -18.73 16.39
CA ILE A 287 -8.86 -18.14 15.23
C ILE A 287 -7.44 -17.78 15.63
N ILE A 288 -6.48 -18.59 15.22
CA ILE A 288 -5.08 -18.52 15.68
C ILE A 288 -4.46 -17.15 15.38
N ALA A 289 -4.81 -16.55 14.24
CA ALA A 289 -4.33 -15.23 13.85
C ALA A 289 -4.67 -14.11 14.86
N ALA A 290 -5.77 -14.25 15.60
CA ALA A 290 -6.28 -13.26 16.54
C ALA A 290 -6.00 -13.64 18.01
N VAL A 291 -5.32 -14.76 18.27
CA VAL A 291 -4.92 -15.17 19.61
C VAL A 291 -3.65 -14.42 20.00
N ASN A 292 -3.69 -13.72 21.13
CA ASN A 292 -2.49 -13.12 21.72
C ASN A 292 -1.83 -14.12 22.68
N PHE A 293 -0.86 -14.87 22.20
CA PHE A 293 -0.11 -15.84 23.03
C PHE A 293 0.85 -15.21 24.05
N ALA A 294 0.91 -13.88 24.14
CA ALA A 294 1.81 -13.15 25.05
C ALA A 294 1.26 -12.99 26.49
N GLU A 295 0.02 -13.39 26.75
CA GLU A 295 -0.61 -13.31 28.09
C GLU A 295 -0.72 -14.66 28.81
N GLY A 296 0.06 -15.66 28.40
CA GLY A 296 0.11 -17.00 28.98
C GLY A 296 1.35 -17.27 29.82
#